data_AF-A0A183GPT0-F1
#
_entry.id   AF-A0A183GPT0-F1
#
_cell.length_a   1.000
_cell.length_b   1.000
_cell.length_c   1.000
_cell.angle_alpha   90.00
_cell.angle_beta   90.00
_cell.angle_gamma   90.00
#
_symmetry.space_group_name_H-M   'P 1'
#
loop_
_entity.id
_entity.type
_entity.pdbx_description
1 polymer ?
#
loop_
_entity_poly.entity_id
_entity_poly.type
_entity_poly.pdbx_seq_one_letter_code
_entity_poly.pdbx_strand_id
1 'polypeptide(L)'
;MSYLHDPVTQEHINRKVLIDWVRITGLSVPKKTGFDQVLQDFATKIVGYPVDRPAPFSWPVQAGFTNSGPAIRARVSYDFWKYFMKNGRRNLEAYNKANNKEIRISREKTKLLQEHESLGLYIRKRIREASQKAGVPVDVTIVKGLMRIGAEQPMKPTTAAIKLNIDMSQWNGSSLEELLSPQERNDIKVR
;
A
#
# COMPACT_ATOMS: atom_id res chain seq x y z
N MET A 1 35.45 -10.01 -7.76
CA MET A 1 34.41 -9.05 -8.21
C MET A 1 33.13 -9.32 -7.42
N SER A 2 32.93 -8.62 -6.31
CA SER A 2 31.64 -8.65 -5.61
C SER A 2 30.68 -7.80 -6.43
N TYR A 3 29.62 -8.43 -6.96
CA TYR A 3 28.46 -7.68 -7.45
C TYR A 3 27.83 -7.01 -6.24
N LEU A 4 28.29 -5.80 -5.90
CA LEU A 4 27.59 -4.92 -4.98
C LEU A 4 26.24 -4.63 -5.65
N HIS A 5 25.19 -5.30 -5.19
CA HIS A 5 23.82 -5.06 -5.61
C HIS A 5 23.53 -3.57 -5.43
N ASP A 6 23.38 -2.84 -6.54
CA ASP A 6 22.87 -1.48 -6.52
C ASP A 6 21.47 -1.51 -5.85
N PRO A 7 21.29 -0.85 -4.69
CA PRO A 7 20.03 -0.86 -3.97
C PRO A 7 18.85 -0.34 -4.80
N VAL A 8 19.11 0.58 -5.74
CA VAL A 8 18.09 1.12 -6.64
C VAL A 8 17.61 0.05 -7.61
N THR A 9 18.55 -0.67 -8.23
CA THR A 9 18.25 -1.80 -9.12
C THR A 9 17.52 -2.92 -8.37
N GLN A 10 17.96 -3.28 -7.16
CA GLN A 10 17.31 -4.30 -6.36
C GLN A 10 15.87 -3.92 -5.99
N GLU A 11 15.64 -2.66 -5.61
CA GLU A 11 14.30 -2.14 -5.33
C GLU A 11 13.40 -2.19 -6.59
N HIS A 12 13.95 -1.88 -7.77
CA HIS A 12 13.20 -1.99 -9.02
C HIS A 12 12.76 -3.45 -9.30
N ILE A 13 13.66 -4.41 -9.08
CA ILE A 13 13.36 -5.84 -9.22
C ILE A 13 12.27 -6.24 -8.21
N ASN A 14 12.42 -5.88 -6.94
CA ASN A 14 11.45 -6.20 -5.89
C ASN A 14 10.05 -5.66 -6.22
N ARG A 15 9.96 -4.44 -6.76
CA ARG A 15 8.68 -3.86 -7.21
C ARG A 15 8.04 -4.64 -8.34
N LYS A 16 8.84 -5.10 -9.32
CA LYS A 16 8.34 -5.96 -10.41
C LYS A 16 7.85 -7.30 -9.89
N VAL A 17 8.56 -7.89 -8.94
CA VAL A 17 8.15 -9.16 -8.33
C VAL A 17 6.84 -9.02 -7.58
N LEU A 18 6.63 -7.93 -6.84
CA LEU A 18 5.43 -7.76 -6.00
C LEU A 18 4.19 -7.23 -6.75
N ILE A 19 4.31 -6.87 -8.04
CA ILE A 19 3.24 -6.20 -8.80
C ILE A 19 1.95 -7.02 -8.90
N ASP A 20 2.11 -8.34 -8.91
CA ASP A 20 1.06 -9.35 -9.01
C ASP A 20 0.82 -10.08 -7.68
N TRP A 21 1.44 -9.64 -6.59
CA TRP A 21 1.15 -10.16 -5.26
C TRP A 21 0.12 -9.30 -4.55
N VAL A 22 -0.82 -9.97 -3.89
CA VAL A 22 -1.82 -9.34 -3.05
C VAL A 22 -1.81 -9.95 -1.66
N ARG A 23 -2.19 -9.13 -0.69
CA ARG A 23 -2.52 -9.53 0.68
C ARG A 23 -4.00 -9.36 0.91
N ILE A 24 -4.62 -10.41 1.42
CA ILE A 24 -6.04 -10.46 1.73
C ILE A 24 -6.18 -10.68 3.24
N THR A 25 -6.99 -9.84 3.88
CA THR A 25 -7.25 -9.86 5.33
C THR A 25 -8.76 -9.85 5.58
N GLY A 26 -9.19 -10.27 6.77
CA GLY A 26 -10.62 -10.26 7.13
C GLY A 26 -11.41 -11.49 6.68
N LEU A 27 -10.78 -12.42 5.94
CA LEU A 27 -11.39 -13.67 5.56
C LEU A 27 -11.42 -14.65 6.73
N SER A 28 -12.56 -15.29 6.93
CA SER A 28 -12.69 -16.43 7.84
C SER A 28 -12.11 -17.67 7.16
N VAL A 29 -11.09 -18.27 7.76
CA VAL A 29 -10.44 -19.49 7.27
C VAL A 29 -10.84 -20.65 8.17
N PRO A 30 -11.72 -21.56 7.73
CA PRO A 30 -12.04 -22.77 8.48
C PRO A 30 -10.79 -23.65 8.65
N LYS A 31 -10.62 -24.27 9.83
CA LYS A 31 -9.40 -25.04 10.18
C LYS A 31 -9.01 -26.15 9.19
N LYS A 32 -9.96 -26.69 8.42
CA LYS A 32 -9.74 -27.80 7.47
C LYS A 32 -9.72 -27.38 6.00
N THR A 33 -9.93 -26.09 5.71
CA THR A 33 -10.04 -25.60 4.33
C THR A 33 -8.71 -25.03 3.87
N GLY A 34 -8.17 -25.56 2.77
CA GLY A 34 -6.96 -25.03 2.14
C GLY A 34 -7.18 -23.61 1.59
N PHE A 35 -6.11 -22.82 1.53
CA PHE A 35 -6.22 -21.44 1.06
C PHE A 35 -6.69 -21.32 -0.39
N ASP A 36 -6.38 -22.28 -1.26
CA ASP A 36 -6.89 -22.30 -2.63
C ASP A 36 -8.43 -22.24 -2.67
N GLN A 37 -9.08 -23.08 -1.86
CA GLN A 37 -10.55 -23.08 -1.78
C GLN A 37 -11.10 -21.80 -1.14
N VAL A 38 -10.44 -21.28 -0.10
CA VAL A 38 -10.84 -20.01 0.54
C VAL A 38 -10.79 -18.87 -0.47
N LEU A 39 -9.72 -18.79 -1.26
CA LEU A 39 -9.54 -17.74 -2.26
C LEU A 39 -10.46 -17.92 -3.47
N GLN A 40 -10.77 -19.15 -3.86
CA GLN A 40 -11.76 -19.43 -4.89
C GLN A 40 -13.17 -19.02 -4.45
N ASP A 41 -13.55 -19.33 -3.20
CA ASP A 41 -14.81 -18.89 -2.61
C ASP A 41 -14.87 -17.36 -2.48
N PHE A 42 -13.78 -16.73 -2.07
CA PHE A 42 -13.68 -15.27 -2.06
C PHE A 42 -13.88 -14.67 -3.46
N ALA A 43 -13.20 -15.20 -4.48
CA ALA A 43 -13.33 -14.71 -5.84
C ALA A 43 -14.75 -14.86 -6.38
N THR A 44 -15.36 -16.03 -6.19
CA THR A 44 -16.62 -16.38 -6.87
C THR A 44 -17.85 -15.96 -6.06
N LYS A 45 -17.89 -16.26 -4.76
CA LYS A 45 -19.07 -16.03 -3.90
C LYS A 45 -19.15 -14.60 -3.36
N ILE A 46 -18.01 -13.95 -3.14
CA ILE A 46 -17.95 -12.59 -2.57
C ILE A 46 -17.72 -11.55 -3.66
N VAL A 47 -16.65 -11.71 -4.44
CA VAL A 47 -16.28 -10.75 -5.48
C VAL A 47 -17.14 -10.92 -6.74
N GLY A 48 -17.74 -12.09 -6.94
CA GLY A 48 -18.58 -12.38 -8.10
C GLY A 48 -17.77 -12.61 -9.38
N TYR A 49 -16.52 -13.07 -9.28
CA TYR A 49 -15.69 -13.40 -10.44
C TYR A 49 -16.23 -14.65 -11.14
N PRO A 50 -16.44 -14.61 -12.48
CA PRO A 50 -16.99 -15.76 -13.21
C PRO A 50 -16.10 -17.00 -13.14
N VAL A 51 -16.72 -18.17 -12.96
CA VAL A 51 -16.04 -19.47 -12.78
C VAL A 51 -15.44 -20.04 -14.08
N ASP A 52 -15.95 -19.58 -15.23
CA ASP A 52 -15.50 -19.94 -16.58
C ASP A 52 -14.22 -19.20 -17.00
N ARG A 53 -13.72 -18.29 -16.15
CA ARG A 53 -12.50 -17.52 -16.40
C ARG A 53 -11.25 -18.15 -15.79
N PRO A 54 -10.04 -17.74 -16.25
CA PRO A 54 -8.79 -18.21 -15.67
C PRO A 54 -8.73 -18.01 -14.15
N ALA A 55 -8.02 -18.91 -13.48
CA ALA A 55 -7.88 -18.93 -12.02
C ALA A 55 -7.53 -17.53 -11.47
N PRO A 56 -8.24 -17.06 -10.44
CA PRO A 56 -8.06 -15.70 -9.94
C PRO A 56 -6.76 -15.53 -9.13
N PHE A 57 -6.36 -16.59 -8.43
CA PHE A 57 -5.21 -16.60 -7.54
C PHE A 57 -4.35 -17.84 -7.77
N SER A 58 -3.09 -17.75 -7.37
CA SER A 58 -2.16 -18.88 -7.30
C SER A 58 -1.15 -18.65 -6.17
N TRP A 59 -0.47 -19.71 -5.74
CA TRP A 59 0.56 -19.67 -4.70
C TRP A 59 0.08 -19.05 -3.37
N PRO A 60 -1.07 -19.47 -2.83
CA PRO A 60 -1.54 -18.91 -1.58
C PRO A 60 -0.68 -19.38 -0.41
N VAL A 61 -0.27 -18.43 0.42
CA VAL A 61 0.52 -18.66 1.62
C VAL A 61 0.00 -17.80 2.77
N GLN A 62 0.20 -18.26 4.00
CA GLN A 62 -0.14 -17.47 5.18
C GLN A 62 0.84 -16.29 5.32
N ALA A 63 0.32 -15.10 5.60
CA ALA A 63 1.07 -13.85 5.73
C ALA A 63 0.84 -13.19 7.10
N GLY A 64 1.01 -13.98 8.16
CA GLY A 64 0.78 -13.56 9.55
C GLY A 64 -0.70 -13.55 9.94
N PHE A 65 -0.99 -12.91 11.07
CA PHE A 65 -2.33 -12.81 11.65
C PHE A 65 -2.78 -11.37 11.80
N THR A 66 -4.08 -11.18 11.68
CA THR A 66 -4.81 -9.95 11.99
C THR A 66 -5.83 -10.27 13.08
N ASN A 67 -6.44 -9.24 13.67
CA ASN A 67 -7.52 -9.42 14.65
C ASN A 67 -8.69 -10.24 14.09
N SER A 68 -8.85 -10.25 12.77
CA SER A 68 -9.90 -10.98 12.04
C SER A 68 -9.51 -12.40 11.58
N GLY A 69 -8.31 -12.87 11.90
CA GLY A 69 -7.80 -14.18 11.46
C GLY A 69 -6.52 -14.09 10.61
N PRO A 70 -6.11 -15.20 9.97
CA PRO A 70 -4.88 -15.23 9.17
C PRO A 70 -5.02 -14.29 7.95
N ALA A 71 -3.95 -13.55 7.66
CA ALA A 71 -3.81 -12.89 6.38
C ALA A 71 -3.30 -13.91 5.35
N ILE A 72 -3.84 -13.84 4.13
CA ILE A 72 -3.43 -14.70 3.03
C ILE A 72 -2.70 -13.84 2.01
N ARG A 73 -1.50 -14.25 1.61
CA ARG A 73 -0.77 -13.66 0.48
C ARG A 73 -0.87 -14.63 -0.69
N ALA A 74 -1.13 -14.10 -1.89
CA ALA A 74 -1.22 -14.90 -3.11
C ALA A 74 -0.82 -14.08 -4.32
N ARG A 75 -0.43 -14.76 -5.41
CA ARG A 75 -0.31 -14.14 -6.73
C ARG A 75 -1.70 -13.99 -7.34
N VAL A 76 -1.98 -12.85 -7.94
CA VAL A 76 -3.25 -12.52 -8.57
C VAL A 76 -3.11 -12.52 -10.09
N SER A 77 -4.08 -13.10 -10.80
CA SER A 77 -4.09 -13.03 -12.26
C SER A 77 -4.50 -11.64 -12.75
N TYR A 78 -4.01 -11.27 -13.94
CA TYR A 78 -4.37 -9.99 -14.56
C TYR A 78 -5.89 -9.89 -14.81
N ASP A 79 -6.52 -10.96 -15.30
CA ASP A 79 -7.96 -11.00 -15.58
C ASP A 79 -8.81 -10.78 -14.33
N PHE A 80 -8.46 -11.46 -13.23
CA PHE A 80 -9.13 -11.23 -11.97
C PHE A 80 -8.89 -9.80 -11.47
N TRP A 81 -7.65 -9.31 -11.50
CA TRP A 81 -7.38 -7.97 -11.01
C TRP A 81 -8.13 -6.90 -11.81
N LYS A 82 -8.16 -7.01 -13.14
CA LYS A 82 -8.93 -6.13 -14.03
C LYS A 82 -10.42 -6.18 -13.71
N TYR A 83 -10.98 -7.38 -13.51
CA TYR A 83 -12.37 -7.54 -13.10
C TYR A 83 -12.65 -6.93 -11.73
N PHE A 84 -11.77 -7.19 -10.76
CA PHE A 84 -11.89 -6.69 -9.39
C PHE A 84 -11.92 -5.16 -9.36
N MET A 85 -11.03 -4.51 -10.11
CA MET A 85 -10.99 -3.05 -10.22
C MET A 85 -12.28 -2.46 -10.82
N LYS A 86 -12.89 -3.15 -11.79
CA LYS A 86 -14.08 -2.66 -12.49
C LYS A 86 -15.38 -2.89 -11.71
N ASN A 87 -15.56 -4.10 -11.19
CA ASN A 87 -16.82 -4.55 -10.58
C ASN A 87 -16.61 -5.08 -9.15
N GLY A 88 -15.54 -5.85 -8.94
CA GLY A 88 -15.34 -6.62 -7.72
C GLY A 88 -15.19 -5.79 -6.44
N ARG A 89 -14.63 -4.57 -6.53
CA ARG A 89 -14.53 -3.64 -5.38
C ARG A 89 -15.90 -3.31 -4.79
N ARG A 90 -16.86 -2.95 -5.64
CA ARG A 90 -18.23 -2.61 -5.22
C ARG A 90 -18.93 -3.82 -4.61
N ASN A 91 -18.72 -5.00 -5.17
CA ASN A 91 -19.29 -6.25 -4.66
C ASN A 91 -18.72 -6.58 -3.27
N LEU A 92 -17.41 -6.44 -3.10
CA LEU A 92 -16.73 -6.64 -1.82
C LEU A 92 -17.25 -5.65 -0.76
N GLU A 93 -17.39 -4.36 -1.11
CA GLU A 93 -17.93 -3.34 -0.21
C GLU A 93 -19.38 -3.65 0.21
N ALA A 94 -20.23 -4.05 -0.74
CA ALA A 94 -21.60 -4.44 -0.46
C ALA A 94 -21.66 -5.67 0.46
N TYR A 95 -20.84 -6.69 0.20
CA TYR A 95 -20.75 -7.89 1.04
C TYR A 95 -20.27 -7.56 2.45
N ASN A 96 -19.22 -6.73 2.59
CA ASN A 96 -18.70 -6.29 3.88
C ASN A 96 -19.79 -5.57 4.69
N LYS A 97 -20.53 -4.66 4.06
CA LYS A 97 -21.64 -3.93 4.70
C LYS A 97 -22.77 -4.87 5.14
N ALA A 98 -23.16 -5.81 4.29
CA ALA A 98 -24.27 -6.74 4.58
C ALA A 98 -23.93 -7.75 5.68
N ASN A 99 -22.67 -8.16 5.80
CA ASN A 99 -22.24 -9.23 6.71
C ASN A 99 -21.46 -8.72 7.93
N ASN A 100 -21.38 -7.40 8.11
CA ASN A 100 -20.56 -6.76 9.14
C ASN A 100 -19.11 -7.30 9.15
N LYS A 101 -18.48 -7.31 7.98
CA LYS A 101 -17.10 -7.79 7.77
C LYS A 101 -16.21 -6.65 7.30
N GLU A 102 -14.91 -6.83 7.49
CA GLU A 102 -13.89 -5.91 7.01
C GLU A 102 -12.84 -6.64 6.16
N ILE A 103 -13.32 -7.31 5.12
CA ILE A 103 -12.44 -7.99 4.17
C ILE A 103 -11.74 -6.94 3.31
N ARG A 104 -10.42 -7.03 3.20
CA ARG A 104 -9.61 -6.12 2.39
C ARG A 104 -8.66 -6.93 1.52
N ILE A 105 -8.48 -6.46 0.29
CA ILE A 105 -7.47 -6.93 -0.65
C ILE A 105 -6.59 -5.76 -1.06
N SER A 106 -5.29 -5.89 -0.84
CA SER A 106 -4.30 -4.85 -1.12
C SER A 106 -3.16 -5.45 -1.91
N ARG A 107 -2.67 -4.74 -2.93
CA ARG A 107 -1.41 -5.13 -3.59
C ARG A 107 -0.25 -5.02 -2.59
N GLU A 108 0.61 -6.03 -2.62
CA GLU A 108 1.86 -6.01 -1.87
C GLU A 108 2.77 -4.89 -2.39
N LYS A 109 3.56 -4.33 -1.48
CA LYS A 109 4.49 -3.25 -1.77
C LYS A 109 5.82 -3.57 -1.11
N THR A 110 6.89 -3.00 -1.65
CA THR A 110 8.19 -3.05 -0.97
C THR A 110 8.10 -2.27 0.35
N LYS A 111 8.91 -2.65 1.34
CA LYS A 111 8.99 -1.95 2.62
C LYS A 111 9.23 -0.45 2.41
N LEU A 112 10.19 -0.12 1.53
CA LEU A 112 10.52 1.26 1.20
C LEU A 112 9.31 2.05 0.66
N LEU A 113 8.54 1.47 -0.26
CA LEU A 113 7.35 2.13 -0.80
C LEU A 113 6.27 2.32 0.28
N GLN A 114 6.08 1.33 1.14
CA GLN A 114 5.15 1.40 2.26
C GLN A 114 5.57 2.47 3.29
N GLU A 115 6.87 2.61 3.56
CA GLU A 115 7.42 3.64 4.44
C GLU A 115 7.24 5.04 3.85
N HIS A 116 7.47 5.23 2.55
CA HIS A 116 7.19 6.51 1.88
C HIS A 116 5.71 6.92 1.97
N GLU A 117 4.77 5.98 1.78
CA GLU A 117 3.34 6.26 1.94
C GLU A 117 3.00 6.62 3.39
N SER A 118 3.57 5.89 4.34
CA SER A 118 3.37 6.12 5.78
C SER A 118 3.95 7.48 6.20
N LEU A 119 5.12 7.85 5.68
CA LEU A 119 5.73 9.16 5.88
C LEU A 119 4.85 10.28 5.31
N GLY A 120 4.29 10.09 4.10
CA GLY A 120 3.36 11.05 3.51
C GLY A 120 2.13 11.29 4.39
N LEU A 121 1.57 10.23 4.96
CA LEU A 121 0.45 10.33 5.91
C LEU A 121 0.85 11.04 7.21
N TYR A 122 2.04 10.73 7.75
CA TYR A 122 2.58 11.41 8.92
C TYR A 122 2.72 12.92 8.69
N ILE A 123 3.39 13.32 7.61
CA ILE A 123 3.58 14.73 7.27
C ILE A 123 2.24 15.43 7.06
N ARG A 124 1.30 14.80 6.37
CA ARG A 124 -0.06 15.33 6.18
C ARG A 124 -0.75 15.59 7.52
N LYS A 125 -0.62 14.69 8.48
CA LYS A 125 -1.15 14.87 9.84
C LYS A 125 -0.51 16.08 10.52
N ARG A 126 0.82 16.20 10.49
CA ARG A 126 1.56 17.33 11.09
C ARG A 126 1.18 18.69 10.48
N ILE A 127 1.07 18.76 9.15
CA ILE A 127 0.63 19.98 8.45
C ILE A 127 -0.78 20.36 8.88
N ARG A 128 -1.71 19.41 8.93
CA ARG A 128 -3.10 19.66 9.36
C ARG A 128 -3.17 20.16 10.81
N GLU A 129 -2.40 19.57 11.72
CA GLU A 129 -2.34 20.01 13.12
C GLU A 129 -1.79 21.45 13.23
N ALA A 130 -0.73 21.78 12.50
CA ALA A 130 -0.16 23.13 12.49
C ALA A 130 -1.13 24.16 11.86
N SER A 131 -1.73 23.79 10.73
CA SER A 131 -2.75 24.58 10.01
C SER A 131 -3.97 24.87 10.88
N GLN A 132 -4.46 23.87 11.61
CA GLN A 132 -5.57 24.03 12.54
C GLN A 132 -5.23 24.98 13.70
N LYS A 133 -4.03 24.87 14.27
CA LYS A 133 -3.55 25.79 15.32
C LYS A 133 -3.41 27.23 14.82
N ALA A 134 -3.01 27.41 13.57
CA ALA A 134 -2.88 28.72 12.93
C ALA A 134 -4.22 29.31 12.45
N GLY A 135 -5.31 28.53 12.47
CA GLY A 135 -6.62 28.96 11.96
C GLY A 135 -6.69 29.09 10.42
N VAL A 136 -5.66 28.65 9.70
CA VAL A 136 -5.59 28.74 8.24
C VAL A 136 -5.68 27.33 7.67
N PRO A 137 -6.82 26.89 7.11
CA PRO A 137 -6.96 25.55 6.57
C PRO A 137 -6.09 25.38 5.32
N VAL A 138 -5.23 24.36 5.33
CA VAL A 138 -4.39 24.00 4.17
C VAL A 138 -4.85 22.65 3.62
N ASP A 139 -5.19 22.62 2.33
CA ASP A 139 -5.47 21.36 1.67
C ASP A 139 -4.18 20.58 1.41
N VAL A 140 -4.18 19.31 1.79
CA VAL A 140 -3.06 18.39 1.58
C VAL A 140 -3.60 17.12 0.96
N THR A 141 -3.18 16.87 -0.27
CA THR A 141 -3.56 15.70 -1.05
C THR A 141 -2.33 14.85 -1.36
N ILE A 142 -2.52 13.54 -1.42
CA ILE A 142 -1.46 12.58 -1.75
C ILE A 142 -1.94 11.77 -2.94
N VAL A 143 -1.27 11.90 -4.08
CA VAL A 143 -1.62 11.21 -5.32
C VAL A 143 -0.38 10.52 -5.87
N LYS A 144 -0.46 9.21 -6.10
CA LYS A 144 0.65 8.38 -6.61
C LYS A 144 1.96 8.54 -5.81
N GLY A 145 1.86 8.70 -4.48
CA GLY A 145 3.01 8.87 -3.59
C GLY A 145 3.61 10.28 -3.56
N LEU A 146 3.06 11.24 -4.29
CA LEU A 146 3.45 12.65 -4.23
C LEU A 146 2.45 13.46 -3.41
N MET A 147 2.95 14.37 -2.60
CA MET A 147 2.18 15.29 -1.77
C MET A 147 2.01 16.62 -2.48
N ARG A 148 0.77 17.11 -2.56
CA ARG A 148 0.44 18.47 -2.99
C ARG A 148 -0.15 19.24 -1.81
N ILE A 149 0.39 20.42 -1.55
CA ILE A 149 0.03 21.29 -0.44
C ILE A 149 -0.50 22.59 -1.05
N GLY A 150 -1.80 22.84 -0.90
CA GLY A 150 -2.49 23.96 -1.54
C GLY A 150 -2.25 24.01 -3.05
N ALA A 151 -1.79 25.17 -3.54
CA ALA A 151 -1.52 25.40 -4.95
C ALA A 151 -0.12 24.96 -5.41
N GLU A 152 0.75 24.48 -4.51
CA GLU A 152 2.14 24.15 -4.85
C GLU A 152 2.27 22.94 -5.79
N GLN A 153 3.44 22.81 -6.41
CA GLN A 153 3.80 21.66 -7.21
C GLN A 153 3.90 20.39 -6.34
N PRO A 154 3.35 19.24 -6.79
CA PRO A 154 3.49 17.99 -6.07
C PRO A 154 4.95 17.61 -5.83
N MET A 155 5.28 17.20 -4.61
CA MET A 155 6.64 16.80 -4.23
C MET A 155 6.65 15.50 -3.43
N LYS A 156 7.82 14.87 -3.29
CA LYS A 156 7.95 13.67 -2.48
C LYS A 156 7.80 13.99 -0.98
N PRO A 157 7.26 13.07 -0.16
CA PRO A 157 7.15 13.24 1.29
C PRO A 157 8.48 13.63 1.96
N THR A 158 9.57 12.98 1.58
CA THR A 158 10.94 13.26 2.03
C THR A 158 11.37 14.70 1.74
N THR A 159 11.10 15.20 0.52
CA THR A 159 11.35 16.60 0.17
C THR A 159 10.48 17.56 0.99
N ALA A 160 9.21 17.24 1.18
CA ALA A 160 8.28 18.07 1.95
C ALA A 160 8.70 18.18 3.43
N ALA A 161 9.14 17.07 4.04
CA ALA A 161 9.61 17.06 5.42
C ALA A 161 10.74 18.06 5.65
N ILE A 162 11.70 18.10 4.71
CA ILE A 162 12.88 18.96 4.80
C ILE A 162 12.53 20.41 4.49
N LYS A 163 11.82 20.67 3.38
CA LYS A 163 11.44 22.04 2.99
C LYS A 163 10.59 22.75 4.03
N LEU A 164 9.72 22.01 4.72
CA LEU A 164 8.81 22.57 5.72
C LEU A 164 9.34 22.43 7.15
N ASN A 165 10.56 21.91 7.32
CA ASN A 165 11.19 21.65 8.60
C ASN A 165 10.25 20.92 9.58
N ILE A 166 9.63 19.84 9.10
CA ILE A 166 8.67 19.06 9.88
C ILE A 166 9.40 18.33 11.00
N ASP A 167 8.90 18.49 12.22
CA ASP A 167 9.39 17.74 13.38
C ASP A 167 9.12 16.23 13.21
N MET A 168 10.20 15.45 13.19
CA MET A 168 10.23 14.00 13.02
C MET A 168 10.36 13.25 14.36
N SER A 169 10.32 13.92 15.52
CA SER A 169 10.50 13.27 16.83
C SER A 169 9.50 12.15 17.13
N GLN A 170 8.28 12.23 16.58
CA GLN A 170 7.22 11.24 16.75
C GLN A 170 7.13 10.25 15.57
N TRP A 171 8.09 10.31 14.64
CA TRP A 171 8.15 9.37 13.52
C TRP A 171 8.86 8.08 13.95
N ASN A 172 8.19 6.94 13.74
CA ASN A 172 8.67 5.63 14.18
C ASN A 172 9.17 4.73 13.03
N GLY A 173 9.34 5.28 11.82
CA GLY A 173 9.87 4.52 10.68
C GLY A 173 11.35 4.78 10.44
N SER A 174 11.88 4.32 9.30
CA SER A 174 13.24 4.64 8.86
C SER A 174 13.53 6.14 8.88
N SER A 175 14.79 6.50 9.13
CA SER A 175 15.22 7.89 9.17
C SER A 175 14.98 8.59 7.83
N LEU A 176 14.83 9.92 7.83
CA LEU A 176 14.71 10.65 6.56
C LEU A 176 15.90 10.40 5.65
N GLU A 177 17.11 10.28 6.20
CA GLU A 177 18.34 10.01 5.45
C GLU A 177 18.27 8.69 4.67
N GLU A 178 17.74 7.64 5.29
CA GLU A 178 17.54 6.33 4.65
C GLU A 178 16.49 6.37 3.54
N LEU A 179 15.47 7.22 3.70
CA LEU A 179 14.36 7.34 2.74
C LEU A 179 14.68 8.26 1.56
N LEU A 180 15.69 9.13 1.67
CA LEU A 180 16.09 10.02 0.58
C LEU A 180 16.71 9.23 -0.57
N SER A 181 16.17 9.42 -1.78
CA SER A 181 16.82 8.93 -2.99
C SER A 181 18.14 9.66 -3.25
N PRO A 182 19.09 9.05 -4.00
CA PRO A 182 20.37 9.70 -4.34
C PRO A 182 20.19 11.09 -4.95
N GLN A 183 19.18 11.26 -5.81
CA GLN A 183 18.86 12.55 -6.41
C GLN A 183 18.40 13.57 -5.37
N GLU A 184 17.51 13.20 -4.45
CA GLU A 184 17.06 14.12 -3.39
C GLU A 184 18.21 14.54 -2.48
N ARG A 185 19.12 13.61 -2.13
CA ARG A 185 20.30 13.95 -1.34
C ARG A 185 21.17 15.00 -2.04
N ASN A 186 21.32 14.91 -3.35
CA ASN A 186 22.06 15.90 -4.13
C ASN A 186 21.31 17.24 -4.17
N ASP A 187 20.00 17.22 -4.41
CA ASP A 187 19.17 18.43 -4.48
C ASP A 187 19.11 19.21 -3.15
N ILE A 188 19.24 18.51 -2.02
CA ILE A 188 19.26 19.12 -0.68
C ILE A 188 20.64 19.69 -0.33
N LYS A 189 21.74 19.04 -0.74
CA LYS A 189 23.11 19.51 -0.46
C LYS A 189 23.50 20.78 -1.21
N VAL A 190 22.79 21.11 -2.29
CA VAL A 190 23.05 22.27 -3.16
C VAL A 190 22.23 23.49 -2.72
N ARG A 191 21.48 23.41 -1.62
CA ARG A 191 20.72 24.52 -1.02
C ARG A 191 21.33 24.92 0.32
#